data_AF-A0AAU5NI91-F1
#
_entry.id   AF-A0AAU5NI91-F1
#
_cell.length_a   1.000
_cell.length_b   1.000
_cell.length_c   1.000
_cell.angle_alpha   90.00
_cell.angle_beta   90.00
_cell.angle_gamma   90.00
#
_symmetry.space_group_name_H-M   'P 1'
#
loop_
_entity.id
_entity.type
_entity.pdbx_description
1 polymer ?
#
loop_
_entity_poly.entity_id
_entity_poly.type
_entity_poly.pdbx_seq_one_letter_code
_entity_poly.pdbx_strand_id
1 'polypeptide(L)'
;MRSCPDTVLECLLPLLRHAAQEQTEGESRAAGLAAVVRECGDRLGALVRRAPRAPDDWSVAWTAGCGCELCGTLGAFLGSRSRRTLEWPLAKDGRRHVHSRIDTAELPVDHQTRRQGRPYTLVLTKTEELFSRERASRRQAGDDLTWLASTWNVSGEVAVDPRP
;
A
#
# COMPACT_ATOMS: atom_id res chain seq x y z
N MET A 1 -5.65 -9.73 -1.31
CA MET A 1 -5.75 -8.55 -0.42
C MET A 1 -4.65 -7.56 -0.79
N ARG A 2 -5.05 -6.43 -1.39
CA ARG A 2 -4.18 -5.44 -2.04
C ARG A 2 -3.23 -4.75 -1.04
N SER A 3 -2.00 -4.49 -1.48
CA SER A 3 -1.15 -3.41 -0.98
C SER A 3 -1.33 -2.21 -1.91
N CYS A 4 -2.58 -1.74 -2.04
CA CYS A 4 -2.87 -0.46 -2.66
C CYS A 4 -2.75 0.58 -1.55
N PRO A 5 -2.14 1.75 -1.77
CA PRO A 5 -2.40 2.88 -0.89
C PRO A 5 -3.91 3.03 -0.76
N ASP A 6 -4.39 3.16 0.48
CA ASP A 6 -5.80 3.40 0.71
C ASP A 6 -6.09 4.83 0.25
N THR A 7 -6.50 4.98 -1.02
CA THR A 7 -6.76 6.28 -1.66
C THR A 7 -7.71 7.13 -0.83
N VAL A 8 -8.57 6.50 -0.02
CA VAL A 8 -9.43 7.17 0.95
C VAL A 8 -8.59 7.87 2.03
N LEU A 9 -7.62 7.18 2.64
CA LEU A 9 -6.73 7.79 3.64
C LEU A 9 -5.82 8.87 3.03
N GLU A 10 -5.31 8.65 1.82
CA GLU A 10 -4.46 9.63 1.12
C GLU A 10 -5.18 10.96 0.86
N CYS A 11 -6.49 10.93 0.61
CA CYS A 11 -7.28 12.14 0.42
C CYS A 11 -7.78 12.73 1.74
N LEU A 12 -8.28 11.89 2.66
CA LEU A 12 -8.99 12.37 3.86
C LEU A 12 -8.04 12.82 4.97
N LEU A 13 -6.87 12.22 5.14
CA LEU A 13 -5.92 12.64 6.18
C LEU A 13 -5.40 14.07 5.96
N PRO A 14 -4.96 14.48 4.77
CA PRO A 14 -4.58 15.87 4.53
C PRO A 14 -5.73 16.85 4.80
N LEU A 15 -6.96 16.49 4.42
CA LEU A 15 -8.15 17.31 4.69
C LEU A 15 -8.36 17.48 6.20
N LEU A 16 -8.30 16.39 6.97
CA LEU A 16 -8.42 16.45 8.42
C LEU A 16 -7.28 17.26 9.04
N ARG A 17 -6.04 17.13 8.53
CA ARG A 17 -4.90 17.93 9.00
C ARG A 17 -5.12 19.43 8.77
N HIS A 18 -5.59 19.81 7.59
CA HIS A 18 -5.89 21.20 7.28
C HIS A 18 -7.04 21.72 8.14
N ALA A 19 -8.13 20.95 8.28
CA ALA A 19 -9.25 21.32 9.14
C ALA A 19 -8.82 21.50 10.60
N ALA A 20 -7.89 20.69 11.10
CA ALA A 20 -7.35 20.83 12.45
C ALA A 20 -6.55 22.14 12.66
N GLN A 21 -5.89 22.65 11.61
CA GLN A 21 -5.12 23.90 11.68
C GLN A 21 -6.00 25.15 11.65
N GLU A 22 -7.14 25.10 10.95
CA GLU A 22 -8.09 26.21 10.79
C GLU A 22 -9.06 26.35 11.99
N GLN A 23 -9.06 25.40 12.93
CA GLN A 23 -9.90 25.47 14.12
C GLN A 23 -9.41 26.55 15.08
N THR A 24 -10.01 27.73 14.96
CA THR A 24 -10.03 28.76 16.00
C THR A 24 -11.06 28.34 17.05
N GLU A 25 -10.70 28.46 18.33
CA GLU A 25 -11.54 28.10 19.48
C GLU A 25 -12.94 28.72 19.38
N GLY A 26 -13.98 27.88 19.27
CA GLY A 26 -15.38 28.35 19.22
C GLY A 26 -16.30 27.51 18.32
N GLU A 27 -16.74 26.36 18.86
CA GLU A 27 -17.92 25.57 18.48
C GLU A 27 -18.07 24.94 17.07
N SER A 28 -18.07 23.59 17.10
CA SER A 28 -18.82 22.65 16.27
C SER A 28 -18.58 22.55 14.76
N ARG A 29 -17.37 22.86 14.26
CA ARG A 29 -16.91 22.28 12.98
C ARG A 29 -16.47 20.81 13.10
N ALA A 30 -16.00 20.41 14.28
CA ALA A 30 -15.58 19.03 14.57
C ALA A 30 -16.71 17.99 14.46
N ALA A 31 -17.96 18.37 14.79
CA ALA A 31 -19.11 17.47 14.67
C ALA A 31 -19.37 17.03 13.22
N GLY A 32 -19.14 17.90 12.24
CA GLY A 32 -19.34 17.61 10.82
C GLY A 32 -18.34 16.60 10.25
N LEU A 33 -17.19 16.41 10.90
CA LEU A 33 -16.12 15.50 10.44
C LEU A 33 -16.06 14.20 11.25
N ALA A 34 -16.90 14.01 12.26
CA ALA A 34 -16.84 12.86 13.16
C ALA A 34 -16.92 11.51 12.42
N ALA A 35 -17.76 11.41 11.38
CA ALA A 35 -17.86 10.19 10.57
C ALA A 35 -16.57 9.92 9.78
N VAL A 36 -15.96 10.97 9.23
CA VAL A 36 -14.69 10.88 8.48
C VAL A 36 -13.54 10.50 9.41
N VAL A 37 -13.48 11.11 10.60
CA VAL A 37 -12.50 10.78 11.63
C VAL A 37 -12.64 9.31 12.05
N ARG A 38 -13.85 8.83 12.31
CA ARG A 38 -14.09 7.42 12.67
C ARG A 38 -13.65 6.46 11.58
N GLU A 39 -14.04 6.71 10.33
CA GLU A 39 -13.66 5.88 9.18
C GLU A 39 -12.14 5.83 8.99
N CYS A 40 -11.45 6.98 9.09
CA CYS A 40 -10.00 7.04 9.04
C CYS A 40 -9.36 6.25 10.19
N GLY A 41 -9.89 6.40 11.41
CA GLY A 41 -9.41 5.68 12.59
C GLY A 41 -9.57 4.16 12.46
N ASP A 42 -10.71 3.69 11.96
CA ASP A 42 -10.99 2.27 11.75
C ASP A 42 -10.06 1.66 10.70
N ARG A 43 -9.83 2.36 9.58
CA ARG A 43 -8.89 1.94 8.53
C ARG A 43 -7.45 1.89 9.03
N LEU A 44 -6.98 2.96 9.68
CA LEU A 44 -5.63 3.01 10.25
C LEU A 44 -5.44 1.94 11.33
N GLY A 45 -6.43 1.75 12.20
CA GLY A 45 -6.43 0.71 13.21
C GLY A 45 -6.39 -0.69 12.61
N ALA A 46 -7.13 -0.95 11.52
CA ALA A 46 -7.08 -2.22 10.81
C ALA A 46 -5.70 -2.48 10.17
N LEU A 47 -5.06 -1.44 9.62
CA LEU A 47 -3.71 -1.53 9.06
C LEU A 47 -2.67 -1.86 10.14
N VAL A 48 -2.73 -1.18 11.29
CA VAL A 48 -1.79 -1.40 12.41
C VAL A 48 -1.97 -2.78 13.03
N ARG A 49 -3.22 -3.24 13.22
CA ARG A 49 -3.54 -4.56 13.81
C ARG A 49 -3.23 -5.73 12.89
N ARG A 50 -3.15 -5.52 11.56
CA ARG A 50 -2.81 -6.59 10.62
C ARG A 50 -1.47 -7.21 11.01
N ALA A 51 -1.35 -8.54 10.99
CA ALA A 51 -0.07 -9.20 11.29
C ALA A 51 1.05 -8.67 10.35
N PRO A 52 2.27 -8.45 10.86
CA PRO A 52 3.42 -8.15 10.02
C PRO A 52 3.59 -9.17 8.90
N ARG A 53 4.11 -8.70 7.76
CA ARG A 53 4.49 -9.59 6.66
C ARG A 53 5.50 -10.62 7.18
N ALA A 54 5.28 -11.90 6.86
CA ALA A 54 6.23 -12.95 7.21
C ALA A 54 7.57 -12.74 6.48
N PRO A 55 8.72 -13.05 7.09
CA PRO A 55 10.04 -12.76 6.51
C PRO A 55 10.33 -13.53 5.21
N ASP A 56 9.59 -14.61 4.96
CA ASP A 56 9.63 -15.44 3.76
C ASP A 56 8.52 -15.12 2.76
N ASP A 57 7.64 -14.15 3.06
CA ASP A 57 6.58 -13.73 2.15
C ASP A 57 7.05 -12.63 1.20
N TRP A 58 7.67 -13.04 0.09
CA TRP A 58 8.05 -12.16 -1.01
C TRP A 58 6.92 -11.89 -2.00
N SER A 59 5.65 -12.17 -1.66
CA SER A 59 4.56 -11.89 -2.59
C SER A 59 4.34 -10.39 -2.76
N VAL A 60 4.30 -9.94 -4.01
CA VAL A 60 4.00 -8.57 -4.40
C VAL A 60 2.60 -8.54 -4.97
N ALA A 61 1.72 -7.74 -4.37
CA ALA A 61 0.36 -7.57 -4.86
C ALA A 61 0.38 -6.71 -6.13
N TRP A 62 -0.11 -7.26 -7.24
CA TRP A 62 -0.20 -6.53 -8.51
C TRP A 62 -1.48 -6.90 -9.24
N THR A 63 -2.29 -5.89 -9.59
CA THR A 63 -3.57 -6.08 -10.28
C THR A 63 -3.66 -5.30 -11.59
N ALA A 64 -2.58 -4.65 -12.02
CA ALA A 64 -2.55 -3.71 -13.16
C ALA A 64 -1.97 -4.32 -14.47
N GLY A 65 -2.02 -5.66 -14.60
CA GLY A 65 -1.62 -6.33 -15.83
C GLY A 65 -2.60 -6.08 -16.98
N CYS A 66 -2.12 -6.03 -18.22
CA CYS A 66 -2.99 -5.85 -19.40
C CYS A 66 -3.62 -7.15 -19.94
N GLY A 67 -3.59 -8.23 -19.16
CA GLY A 67 -4.17 -9.52 -19.54
C GLY A 67 -3.38 -10.34 -20.57
N CYS A 68 -2.24 -9.85 -21.08
CA CYS A 68 -1.40 -10.64 -21.99
C CYS A 68 -0.63 -11.74 -21.24
N GLU A 69 -0.10 -12.73 -21.97
CA GLU A 69 0.67 -13.84 -21.36
C GLU A 69 1.90 -13.38 -20.57
N LEU A 70 2.54 -12.29 -21.02
CA LEU A 70 3.67 -11.72 -20.30
C LEU A 70 3.23 -11.16 -18.93
N CYS A 71 2.10 -10.46 -18.89
CA CYS A 71 1.51 -10.00 -17.64
C CYS A 71 1.03 -11.17 -16.78
N GLY A 72 0.53 -12.27 -17.37
CA GLY A 72 0.20 -13.50 -16.64
C GLY A 72 1.42 -14.10 -15.94
N THR A 73 2.54 -14.24 -16.67
CA THR A 73 3.81 -14.77 -16.14
C THR A 73 4.39 -13.85 -15.06
N LEU A 74 4.39 -12.54 -15.30
CA LEU A 74 4.84 -11.55 -14.32
C LEU A 74 3.96 -11.62 -13.05
N GLY A 75 2.64 -11.71 -13.19
CA GLY A 75 1.72 -11.83 -12.07
C GLY A 75 1.95 -13.10 -11.24
N ALA A 76 2.19 -14.23 -11.90
CA ALA A 76 2.53 -15.48 -11.22
C ALA A 76 3.86 -15.38 -10.46
N PHE A 77 4.88 -14.74 -11.05
CA PHE A 77 6.15 -14.47 -10.37
C PHE A 77 5.96 -13.57 -9.15
N LEU A 78 5.24 -12.46 -9.30
CA LEU A 78 4.97 -11.50 -8.23
C LEU A 78 4.17 -12.15 -7.09
N GLY A 79 3.15 -12.96 -7.41
CA GLY A 79 2.32 -13.64 -6.42
C GLY A 79 3.02 -14.75 -5.63
N SER A 80 4.14 -15.29 -6.13
CA SER A 80 4.89 -16.33 -5.42
C SER A 80 5.57 -15.79 -4.16
N ARG A 81 5.37 -16.45 -3.01
CA ARG A 81 6.03 -16.08 -1.75
C ARG A 81 7.50 -16.41 -1.72
N SER A 82 7.89 -17.56 -2.28
CA SER A 82 9.26 -18.07 -2.21
C SER A 82 10.12 -17.69 -3.40
N ARG A 83 9.52 -17.43 -4.57
CA ARG A 83 10.27 -17.09 -5.78
C ARG A 83 10.71 -15.63 -5.75
N ARG A 84 12.02 -15.44 -5.56
CA ARG A 84 12.66 -14.11 -5.50
C ARG A 84 13.24 -13.65 -6.84
N THR A 85 13.70 -14.58 -7.66
CA THR A 85 14.32 -14.29 -8.95
C THR A 85 13.62 -15.03 -10.09
N LEU A 86 13.52 -14.36 -11.24
CA LEU A 86 13.05 -14.93 -12.51
C LEU A 86 14.05 -14.56 -13.60
N GLU A 87 14.61 -15.58 -14.24
CA GLU A 87 15.35 -15.43 -15.50
C GLU A 87 14.41 -15.74 -16.65
N TRP A 88 14.21 -14.76 -17.53
CA TRP A 88 13.20 -14.83 -18.58
C TRP A 88 13.77 -14.46 -19.95
N PRO A 89 14.11 -15.46 -20.78
CA PRO A 89 14.52 -15.22 -22.15
C PRO A 89 13.36 -14.62 -22.95
N LEU A 90 13.55 -13.40 -23.46
CA LEU A 90 12.50 -12.65 -24.14
C LEU A 90 13.05 -11.93 -25.37
N ALA A 91 12.22 -11.77 -26.39
CA ALA A 91 12.52 -10.85 -27.50
C ALA A 91 12.50 -9.38 -27.02
N LYS A 92 13.05 -8.47 -27.83
CA LYS A 92 13.20 -7.04 -27.48
C LYS A 92 11.88 -6.39 -27.04
N ASP A 93 10.80 -6.63 -27.78
CA ASP A 93 9.51 -6.00 -27.49
C ASP A 93 8.86 -6.57 -26.23
N GLY A 94 9.01 -7.89 -25.99
CA GLY A 94 8.58 -8.51 -24.73
C GLY A 94 9.31 -7.93 -23.53
N ARG A 95 10.63 -7.74 -23.62
CA ARG A 95 11.40 -7.08 -22.55
C ARG A 95 10.92 -5.66 -22.32
N ARG A 96 10.77 -4.86 -23.40
CA ARG A 96 10.28 -3.47 -23.30
C ARG A 96 8.93 -3.39 -22.59
N HIS A 97 8.01 -4.31 -22.93
CA HIS A 97 6.70 -4.38 -22.31
C HIS A 97 6.78 -4.64 -20.80
N VAL A 98 7.58 -5.63 -20.38
CA VAL A 98 7.73 -5.99 -18.97
C VAL A 98 8.40 -4.86 -18.17
N HIS A 99 9.45 -4.23 -18.72
CA HIS A 99 10.07 -3.05 -18.13
C HIS A 99 9.04 -1.96 -17.84
N SER A 100 8.29 -1.54 -18.87
CA SER A 100 7.27 -0.50 -18.73
C SER A 100 6.20 -0.86 -17.69
N ARG A 101 5.78 -2.12 -17.60
CA ARG A 101 4.78 -2.55 -16.60
C ARG A 101 5.31 -2.47 -15.17
N ILE A 102 6.59 -2.80 -14.97
CA ILE A 102 7.24 -2.70 -13.66
C ILE A 102 7.40 -1.23 -13.26
N ASP A 103 7.88 -0.39 -14.18
CA ASP A 103 8.09 1.04 -13.94
C ASP A 103 6.78 1.78 -13.65
N THR A 104 5.76 1.62 -14.51
CA THR A 104 4.48 2.31 -14.36
C THR A 104 3.73 1.91 -13.08
N ALA A 105 3.92 0.68 -12.60
CA ALA A 105 3.30 0.22 -11.36
C ALA A 105 4.22 0.37 -10.13
N GLU A 106 5.40 0.99 -10.30
CA GLU A 106 6.40 1.24 -9.25
C GLU A 106 6.69 0.00 -8.40
N LEU A 107 6.74 -1.17 -9.04
CA LEU A 107 6.87 -2.44 -8.32
C LEU A 107 8.26 -2.54 -7.68
N PRO A 108 8.36 -3.08 -6.44
CA PRO A 108 9.64 -3.28 -5.74
C PRO A 108 10.40 -4.50 -6.31
N VAL A 109 10.75 -4.42 -7.60
CA VAL A 109 11.42 -5.47 -8.38
C VAL A 109 12.49 -4.82 -9.24
N ASP A 110 13.74 -5.20 -8.98
CA ASP A 110 14.86 -4.90 -9.87
C ASP A 110 14.70 -5.69 -11.16
N HIS A 111 14.99 -5.03 -12.29
CA HIS A 111 14.78 -5.59 -13.60
C HIS A 111 15.96 -5.25 -14.52
N GLN A 112 16.68 -6.28 -14.97
CA GLN A 112 17.91 -6.08 -15.73
C GLN A 112 17.96 -7.00 -16.93
N THR A 113 18.34 -6.47 -18.10
CA THR A 113 18.56 -7.30 -19.28
C THR A 113 20.01 -7.79 -19.30
N ARG A 114 20.22 -9.09 -19.09
CA ARG A 114 21.50 -9.77 -19.28
C ARG A 114 21.76 -10.00 -20.77
N ARG A 115 22.82 -9.36 -21.29
CA ARG A 115 23.19 -9.39 -22.72
C ARG A 115 24.27 -10.43 -23.01
N GLN A 116 24.07 -11.66 -22.55
CA GLN A 116 24.93 -12.81 -22.89
C GLN A 116 24.09 -13.87 -23.62
N GLY A 117 24.61 -14.36 -24.75
CA GLY A 117 23.86 -15.28 -25.63
C GLY A 117 22.70 -14.61 -26.36
N ARG A 118 21.99 -15.36 -27.21
CA ARG A 118 20.71 -14.93 -27.81
C ARG A 118 19.67 -16.03 -27.63
N PRO A 119 18.40 -15.68 -27.34
CA PRO A 119 17.88 -14.34 -27.01
C PRO A 119 18.41 -13.80 -25.66
N TYR A 120 18.43 -12.47 -25.49
CA TYR A 120 18.80 -11.85 -24.20
C TYR A 120 17.76 -12.17 -23.12
N THR A 121 18.26 -12.31 -21.89
CA THR A 121 17.45 -12.71 -20.73
C THR A 121 17.11 -11.49 -19.88
N LEU A 122 15.83 -11.30 -19.59
CA LEU A 122 15.38 -10.35 -18.57
C LEU A 122 15.44 -11.04 -17.20
N VAL A 123 16.22 -10.49 -16.29
CA VAL A 123 16.35 -10.97 -14.93
C VAL A 123 15.51 -10.04 -14.06
N LEU A 124 14.53 -10.62 -13.36
CA LEU A 124 13.73 -9.91 -12.36
C LEU A 124 14.13 -10.39 -10.98
N THR A 125 14.35 -9.47 -10.05
CA THR A 125 14.69 -9.78 -8.65
C THR A 125 13.83 -8.95 -7.73
N LYS A 126 13.03 -9.60 -6.88
CA LYS A 126 12.29 -8.92 -5.83
C LYS A 126 13.24 -8.32 -4.81
N THR A 127 13.00 -7.07 -4.45
CA THR A 127 13.91 -6.32 -3.59
C THR A 127 13.42 -6.33 -2.14
N GLU A 128 14.36 -6.13 -1.22
CA GLU A 128 14.07 -5.96 0.21
C GLU A 128 13.21 -4.70 0.47
N GLU A 129 13.12 -3.82 -0.53
CA GLU A 129 12.25 -2.65 -0.54
C GLU A 129 10.78 -2.99 -0.26
N LEU A 130 10.35 -4.21 -0.65
CA LEU A 130 9.02 -4.72 -0.29
C LEU A 130 8.76 -4.67 1.22
N PHE A 131 9.75 -5.08 2.02
CA PHE A 131 9.63 -5.13 3.47
C PHE A 131 9.85 -3.77 4.11
N SER A 132 10.77 -2.96 3.59
CA SER A 132 10.97 -1.61 4.10
C SER A 132 9.74 -0.73 3.85
N ARG A 133 9.11 -0.82 2.67
CA ARG A 133 7.85 -0.13 2.35
C ARG A 133 6.72 -0.56 3.29
N GLU A 134 6.54 -1.85 3.55
CA GLU A 134 5.50 -2.33 4.49
C GLU A 134 5.71 -1.81 5.91
N ARG A 135 6.94 -1.88 6.43
CA ARG A 135 7.27 -1.34 7.75
C ARG A 135 7.05 0.17 7.82
N ALA A 136 7.45 0.91 6.78
CA ALA A 136 7.25 2.35 6.71
C ALA A 136 5.75 2.72 6.68
N SER A 137 4.95 2.05 5.86
CA SER A 137 3.49 2.28 5.80
C SER A 137 2.82 1.96 7.14
N ARG A 138 3.21 0.87 7.81
CA ARG A 138 2.69 0.53 9.14
C ARG A 138 3.06 1.58 10.20
N ARG A 139 4.32 2.04 10.21
CA ARG A 139 4.78 3.08 11.12
C ARG A 139 3.99 4.37 10.89
N GLN A 140 3.87 4.80 9.64
CA GLN A 140 3.11 5.99 9.27
C GLN A 140 1.64 5.88 9.70
N ALA A 141 1.00 4.73 9.49
CA ALA A 141 -0.37 4.51 9.94
C ALA A 141 -0.53 4.60 11.47
N GLY A 142 0.47 4.15 12.24
CA GLY A 142 0.51 4.30 13.69
C GLY A 142 0.67 5.77 14.14
N ASP A 143 1.54 6.51 13.47
CA ASP A 143 1.74 7.94 13.71
C ASP A 143 0.46 8.74 13.38
N ASP A 144 -0.18 8.44 12.25
CA ASP A 144 -1.45 9.06 11.84
C ASP A 144 -2.60 8.73 12.79
N LEU A 145 -2.69 7.48 13.28
CA LEU A 145 -3.70 7.08 14.24
C LEU A 145 -3.52 7.79 15.59
N THR A 146 -2.28 7.92 16.04
CA THR A 146 -1.95 8.64 17.28
C THR A 146 -2.32 10.11 17.17
N TRP A 147 -1.96 10.75 16.04
CA TRP A 147 -2.33 12.13 15.74
C TRP A 147 -3.85 12.31 15.69
N LEU A 148 -4.56 11.40 15.04
CA LEU A 148 -6.02 11.47 14.90
C LEU A 148 -6.71 11.40 16.27
N ALA A 149 -6.27 10.48 17.12
CA ALA A 149 -6.80 10.30 18.47
C ALA A 149 -6.57 11.53 19.36
N SER A 150 -5.38 12.13 19.31
CA SER A 150 -5.04 13.31 20.13
C SER A 150 -5.72 14.59 19.64
N THR A 151 -5.87 14.75 18.33
CA THR A 151 -6.38 15.99 17.71
C THR A 151 -7.90 16.08 17.76
N TRP A 152 -8.59 14.97 17.51
CA TRP A 152 -10.05 14.95 17.36
C TRP A 152 -10.77 14.41 18.59
N ASN A 153 -10.03 14.13 19.67
CA ASN A 153 -10.53 13.53 20.91
C ASN A 153 -11.55 12.42 20.60
N VAL A 154 -11.15 11.40 19.83
CA VAL A 154 -11.99 10.25 19.43
C VAL A 154 -12.35 9.35 20.64
N SER A 155 -12.29 9.91 21.85
CA SER A 155 -12.81 9.36 23.09
C SER A 155 -14.21 9.96 23.33
N GLY A 156 -15.23 9.38 22.71
CA GLY A 156 -16.65 9.69 22.97
C GLY A 156 -17.54 8.94 21.97
N GLU A 157 -18.59 8.21 22.33
CA GLU A 157 -19.33 7.98 23.57
C GLU A 157 -19.91 6.56 23.44
N VAL A 158 -19.60 5.65 24.37
CA VAL A 158 -20.50 4.51 24.63
C VAL A 158 -21.54 5.04 25.61
N ALA A 159 -22.57 5.68 25.09
CA ALA A 159 -23.79 5.92 25.86
C ALA A 159 -24.44 4.55 26.10
N VAL A 160 -24.29 4.04 27.31
CA VAL A 160 -25.16 3.01 27.87
C VAL A 160 -26.57 3.60 27.87
N ASP A 161 -27.51 2.96 27.19
CA ASP A 161 -28.94 3.23 27.35
C ASP A 161 -29.52 2.15 28.26
N PRO A 162 -29.84 2.44 29.54
CA PRO A 162 -30.69 1.57 30.33
C PRO A 162 -32.12 2.03 30.07
N ARG A 163 -32.85 1.30 29.23
CA ARG A 163 -34.29 1.48 29.12
C ARG A 163 -35.04 0.57 30.10
N PRO A 164 -36.14 1.07 30.69
CA PRO A 164 -36.81 0.51 31.86
C PRO A 164 -37.58 -0.77 31.60
#